data_AF-A0A508TL03-F1
#
_entry.id   AF-A0A508TL03-F1
#
_cell.length_a   1.000
_cell.length_b   1.000
_cell.length_c   1.000
_cell.angle_alpha   90.00
_cell.angle_beta   90.00
_cell.angle_gamma   90.00
#
_symmetry.space_group_name_H-M   'P 1'
#
loop_
_entity.id
_entity.type
_entity.pdbx_description
1 polymer ?
#
loop_
_entity_poly.entity_id
_entity_poly.type
_entity_poly.pdbx_seq_one_letter_code
_entity_poly.pdbx_strand_id
1 'polypeptide(L)' 'MDVQKDREIIRLWHELRRLQREGLPSAAIVRRIEKALAEREREAA' A
#
# COMPACT_ATOMS: atom_id res chain seq x y z
N MET A 1 -1.14 -12.89 12.47
CA MET A 1 -1.16 -12.08 11.23
C MET A 1 -2.08 -10.91 11.43
N ASP A 2 -1.59 -9.69 11.29
CA ASP A 2 -2.39 -8.49 11.47
C ASP A 2 -3.28 -8.26 10.25
N VAL A 3 -4.51 -8.79 10.32
CA VAL A 3 -5.53 -8.69 9.27
C VAL A 3 -5.86 -7.23 8.93
N GLN A 4 -5.65 -6.29 9.87
CA GLN A 4 -5.89 -4.87 9.60
C GLN A 4 -4.82 -4.28 8.69
N LYS A 5 -3.54 -4.64 8.90
CA LYS A 5 -2.43 -4.20 8.03
C LYS A 5 -2.53 -4.77 6.62
N ASP A 6 -2.89 -6.04 6.50
CA ASP A 6 -3.11 -6.65 5.19
C ASP A 6 -4.25 -5.96 4.42
N ARG A 7 -5.32 -5.58 5.12
CA ARG A 7 -6.42 -4.79 4.53
C ARG A 7 -5.99 -3.38 4.11
N GLU A 8 -5.11 -2.74 4.86
CA GLU A 8 -4.58 -1.43 4.52
C GLU A 8 -3.72 -1.48 3.25
N ILE A 9 -2.83 -2.47 3.14
CA ILE A 9 -2.01 -2.68 1.93
C ILE A 9 -2.91 -2.91 0.72
N ILE A 10 -3.94 -3.75 0.83
CA ILE A 10 -4.90 -4.00 -0.26
C ILE A 10 -5.63 -2.69 -0.66
N ARG A 11 -6.07 -1.88 0.32
CA ARG A 11 -6.73 -0.60 0.04
C ARG A 11 -5.81 0.35 -0.72
N LEU A 12 -4.55 0.48 -0.31
CA LEU A 12 -3.57 1.33 -0.96
C LEU A 12 -3.28 0.85 -2.40
N TRP A 13 -3.25 -0.46 -2.64
CA TRP A 13 -3.11 -1.03 -3.99
C TRP A 13 -4.30 -0.69 -4.90
N HIS A 14 -5.53 -0.74 -4.39
CA HIS A 14 -6.70 -0.32 -5.16
C HIS A 14 -6.64 1.17 -5.50
N GLU A 15 -6.23 2.01 -4.57
CA GLU A 15 -6.07 3.45 -4.78
C GLU A 15 -4.99 3.75 -5.81
N LEU A 16 -3.83 3.06 -5.74
CA LEU A 16 -2.77 3.16 -6.75
C LEU A 16 -3.29 2.82 -8.14
N ARG A 17 -4.01 1.71 -8.27
CA ARG A 17 -4.55 1.26 -9.56
C ARG A 17 -5.57 2.27 -10.11
N ARG A 18 -6.39 2.89 -9.25
CA ARG A 18 -7.31 3.96 -9.66
C ARG A 18 -6.54 5.16 -10.20
N LEU A 19 -5.55 5.66 -9.45
CA LEU A 19 -4.74 6.82 -9.87
C LEU A 19 -4.00 6.56 -11.18
N GLN A 20 -3.43 5.36 -11.36
CA GLN A 20 -2.76 4.98 -12.61
C GLN A 20 -3.72 4.95 -13.81
N ARG A 21 -4.96 4.45 -13.62
CA ARG A 21 -5.97 4.44 -14.69
C ARG A 21 -6.42 5.84 -15.07
N GLU A 22 -6.48 6.76 -14.10
CA GLU A 22 -6.87 8.15 -14.31
C GLU A 22 -5.70 9.04 -14.77
N GLY A 23 -4.48 8.49 -14.88
CA GLY A 23 -3.27 9.24 -15.23
C GLY A 23 -2.84 10.25 -14.15
N LEU A 24 -3.29 10.05 -12.91
CA LEU A 24 -3.04 10.95 -11.79
C LEU A 24 -1.71 10.64 -11.08
N PRO A 25 -1.09 11.64 -10.44
CA PRO A 25 0.10 11.44 -9.64
C PRO A 25 -0.12 10.39 -8.54
N SER A 26 0.69 9.34 -8.55
CA SER A 26 0.56 8.19 -7.64
C SER A 26 1.76 7.98 -6.71
N ALA A 27 2.80 8.82 -6.81
CA ALA A 27 4.03 8.69 -6.05
C ALA A 27 3.81 8.68 -4.52
N ALA A 28 2.83 9.47 -4.03
CA ALA A 28 2.49 9.49 -2.61
C ALA A 28 1.89 8.15 -2.13
N ILE A 29 1.06 7.51 -2.95
CA ILE A 29 0.48 6.20 -2.62
C ILE A 29 1.54 5.09 -2.68
N VAL A 30 2.43 5.13 -3.68
CA VAL A 30 3.56 4.18 -3.77
C VAL A 30 4.40 4.21 -2.49
N ARG A 31 4.80 5.40 -2.02
CA ARG A 31 5.55 5.53 -0.76
C ARG A 31 4.81 4.99 0.46
N ARG A 32 3.47 5.13 0.50
CA ARG A 32 2.66 4.57 1.60
C ARG A 32 2.62 3.04 1.54
N ILE A 33 2.54 2.46 0.35
CA ILE A 33 2.60 1.00 0.16
C ILE A 33 3.96 0.47 0.60
N GLU A 34 5.06 1.09 0.16
CA GLU A 34 6.43 0.69 0.53
C GLU A 34 6.61 0.70 2.05
N LYS A 35 6.14 1.75 2.73
CA LYS A 35 6.20 1.84 4.19
C LYS A 35 5.39 0.72 4.87
N ALA A 36 4.15 0.50 4.42
CA ALA A 36 3.29 -0.55 4.99
C ALA A 36 3.87 -1.96 4.77
N LEU A 37 4.51 -2.21 3.62
CA LEU A 37 5.21 -3.46 3.34
C LEU A 37 6.44 -3.64 4.23
N ALA A 38 7.25 -2.61 4.41
CA ALA A 38 8.42 -2.65 5.29
C ALA A 38 8.04 -2.88 6.76
N GLU A 39 6.94 -2.29 7.23
CA GLU A 39 6.42 -2.56 8.59
C GLU A 39 5.96 -4.01 8.73
N ARG A 40 5.29 -4.57 7.72
CA ARG A 40 4.87 -5.99 7.71
C ARG A 40 6.06 -6.94 7.70
N GLU A 41 7.10 -6.64 6.93
CA GLU A 41 8.32 -7.44 6.87
C GLU A 41 9.03 -7.49 8.24
N ARG A 42 9.10 -6.36 8.95
CA ARG A 42 9.67 -6.29 10.31
C ARG A 42 8.90 -7.11 11.34
N GLU A 43 7.59 -7.25 11.18
CA GLU A 43 6.75 -8.05 12.09
C GLU A 43 6.75 -9.53 11.77
N ALA A 44 7.16 -9.90 10.56
CA ALA A 44 7.28 -11.29 10.13
C ALA A 44 8.67 -11.89 10.42
N ALA A 45 9.68 -11.07 10.73
CA ALA A 45 11.04 -11.45 11.09
C ALA A 45 11.19 -11.64 12.62
#